data_AF-A0A9D3NA27-F1
#
_entry.id   AF-A0A9D3NA27-F1
#
_cell.length_a   1.000
_cell.length_b   1.000
_cell.length_c   1.000
_cell.angle_alpha   90.00
_cell.angle_beta   90.00
_cell.angle_gamma   90.00
#
_symmetry.space_group_name_H-M   'P 1'
#
loop_
_entity.id
_entity.type
_entity.pdbx_description
1 polymer ?
#
loop_
_entity_poly.entity_id
_entity_poly.type
_entity_poly.pdbx_seq_one_letter_code
_entity_poly.pdbx_strand_id
1 'polypeptide(L)' 'MWLGVYVCDLSVNPVSLASPEVVCHATGFFPEAVIISWWKDGEDVNEDVELRETPNQDGSFQKKSILSPS' A
#
# COMPACT_ATOMS: atom_id res chain seq x y z
N MET A 1 -21.00 7.05 -2.61
CA MET A 1 -19.76 7.35 -1.87
C MET A 1 -19.01 6.03 -1.74
N TRP A 2 -18.21 5.69 -2.74
CA TRP A 2 -17.55 4.39 -2.81
C TRP A 2 -16.26 4.47 -2.01
N LEU A 3 -16.20 3.74 -0.91
CA LEU A 3 -14.95 3.43 -0.22
C LEU A 3 -14.12 2.58 -1.20
N GLY A 4 -12.98 3.11 -1.65
CA GLY A 4 -12.11 2.42 -2.61
C GLY A 4 -11.63 1.10 -2.02
N VAL A 5 -11.86 0.00 -2.73
CA VAL A 5 -11.22 -1.29 -2.44
C VAL A 5 -9.76 -1.15 -2.85
N TYR A 6 -8.85 -1.06 -1.88
CA TYR A 6 -7.42 -1.07 -2.15
C TYR A 6 -6.96 -2.52 -2.31
N VAL A 7 -6.35 -2.85 -3.45
CA VAL A 7 -5.85 -4.19 -3.73
C VAL A 7 -4.48 -4.32 -3.09
N CYS A 8 -4.38 -5.15 -2.06
CA CYS A 8 -3.10 -5.53 -1.45
C CYS A 8 -2.64 -6.83 -2.13
N ASP A 9 -1.52 -6.76 -2.85
CA ASP A 9 -0.88 -7.92 -3.45
C ASP A 9 0.29 -8.37 -2.55
N LEU A 10 0.39 -9.67 -2.30
CA LEU A 10 1.55 -10.26 -1.64
C LEU A 10 2.69 -10.39 -2.66
N SER A 11 3.79 -9.64 -2.47
CA SER A 11 4.96 -9.72 -3.33
C SER A 11 6.03 -10.59 -2.67
N VAL A 12 6.07 -11.87 -3.02
CA VAL A 12 7.15 -12.76 -2.57
C VAL A 12 8.40 -12.48 -3.39
N ASN A 13 9.37 -11.78 -2.81
CA ASN A 13 10.70 -11.62 -3.41
C ASN A 13 11.50 -12.93 -3.24
N PRO A 14 11.88 -13.65 -4.31
CA PRO A 14 12.55 -14.94 -4.22
C PRO A 14 13.96 -14.91 -3.60
N VAL A 15 14.50 -13.71 -3.31
CA VAL A 15 15.78 -13.49 -2.62
C VAL A 15 15.61 -13.45 -1.09
N SER A 16 14.41 -13.11 -0.58
CA SER A 16 14.09 -13.11 0.86
C SER A 16 12.94 -14.07 1.15
N LEU A 17 13.25 -15.36 1.23
CA LEU A 17 12.30 -16.37 1.74
C LEU A 17 12.03 -16.23 3.25
N ALA A 18 12.80 -15.39 3.95
CA ALA A 18 12.68 -15.17 5.39
C ALA A 18 11.84 -13.94 5.77
N SER A 19 11.69 -12.96 4.86
CA SER A 19 10.85 -11.76 5.08
C SER A 19 10.14 -11.33 3.78
N PRO A 20 8.97 -11.92 3.47
CA PRO A 20 8.19 -11.49 2.31
C PRO A 20 7.62 -10.09 2.55
N GLU A 21 7.74 -9.21 1.56
CA GLU A 21 7.17 -7.87 1.60
C GLU A 21 5.70 -7.90 1.14
N VAL A 22 4.85 -7.13 1.80
CA VAL A 22 3.46 -6.93 1.37
C VAL A 22 3.36 -5.57 0.69
N VAL A 23 2.74 -5.53 -0.49
CA VAL A 23 2.65 -4.31 -1.29
C VAL A 23 1.20 -3.92 -1.48
N CYS A 24 0.83 -2.73 -1.03
CA CYS A 24 -0.47 -2.13 -1.29
C CYS A 24 -0.35 -1.09 -2.42
N HIS A 25 -1.17 -1.25 -3.46
CA HIS A 25 -1.28 -0.28 -4.55
C HIS A 25 -2.69 0.32 -4.56
N ALA A 26 -2.76 1.61 -4.25
CA ALA A 26 -3.96 2.43 -4.42
C ALA A 26 -3.82 3.24 -5.71
N THR A 27 -4.80 3.20 -6.60
CA THR A 27 -4.80 3.98 -7.86
C THR A 27 -6.19 4.57 -8.14
N GLY A 28 -6.26 5.60 -8.99
CA GLY A 28 -7.54 6.14 -9.47
C GLY A 28 -8.31 6.95 -8.43
N PHE A 29 -7.66 7.44 -7.38
CA PHE A 29 -8.31 8.22 -6.32
C PHE A 29 -8.14 9.74 -6.51
N PHE A 30 -9.12 10.49 -6.01
CA PHE A 30 -9.15 11.94 -5.97
C PHE A 30 -10.05 12.39 -4.79
N PRO A 31 -9.70 13.40 -3.99
CA PRO A 31 -8.47 14.21 -4.03
C PRO A 31 -7.22 13.39 -3.64
N GLU A 32 -6.03 14.01 -3.71
CA GLU A 32 -4.71 13.38 -3.43
C GLU A 32 -4.60 12.68 -2.07
N ALA A 33 -5.40 13.11 -1.09
CA ALA A 33 -5.32 12.61 0.28
C ALA A 33 -5.97 11.22 0.42
N VAL A 34 -5.15 10.17 0.36
CA VAL A 34 -5.50 8.81 0.79
C VAL A 34 -4.52 8.33 1.87
N ILE A 35 -5.06 7.68 2.90
CA ILE A 35 -4.29 7.03 3.96
C ILE A 35 -4.28 5.53 3.69
N ILE A 36 -3.09 4.92 3.75
CA ILE A 36 -2.94 3.47 3.74
C ILE A 36 -2.51 3.08 5.15
N SER A 37 -3.28 2.20 5.80
CA SER A 37 -2.98 1.66 7.12
C SER A 37 -2.82 0.15 7.02
N TRP A 38 -1.83 -0.40 7.71
CA TRP A 38 -1.62 -1.83 7.81
C TRP A 38 -2.18 -2.34 9.13
N TRP A 39 -2.86 -3.48 9.08
CA TRP A 39 -3.43 -4.12 10.27
C TRP A 39 -3.01 -5.58 10.29
N LYS A 40 -2.51 -6.04 11.43
CA LYS A 40 -2.15 -7.44 11.69
C LYS A 40 -2.85 -7.86 12.98
N ASP A 41 -3.63 -8.94 12.91
CA ASP A 41 -4.34 -9.51 14.06
C ASP A 41 -5.21 -8.51 14.86
N GLY A 42 -5.70 -7.45 14.20
CA GLY A 42 -6.54 -6.42 14.83
C GLY A 42 -5.75 -5.26 15.46
N GLU A 43 -4.44 -5.21 15.27
CA GLU A 43 -3.57 -4.10 15.69
C GLU A 43 -3.05 -3.32 14.47
N ASP A 44 -2.92 -2.00 14.62
CA ASP A 44 -2.33 -1.12 13.61
C ASP A 44 -0.80 -1.33 13.58
N VAL A 45 -0.28 -1.60 12.39
CA VAL A 45 1.14 -1.84 12.15
C VAL A 45 1.75 -0.60 11.52
N ASN A 46 2.59 0.07 12.30
CA ASN A 46 3.25 1.32 11.91
C ASN A 46 4.72 1.09 11.47
N GLU A 47 5.06 -0.14 11.06
CA GLU A 47 6.40 -0.50 10.56
C GLU A 47 6.74 0.26 9.27
N ASP A 48 8.04 0.29 8.90
CA ASP A 48 8.63 1.14 7.85
C ASP A 48 7.84 1.15 6.53
N VAL A 49 6.86 2.05 6.43
CA VAL A 49 6.07 2.25 5.22
C VAL A 49 6.84 3.15 4.27
N GLU A 50 7.39 2.57 3.19
CA GLU A 50 7.77 3.36 2.03
C GLU A 50 6.49 3.85 1.32
N LEU A 51 6.21 5.13 1.46
CA LEU A 51 5.08 5.80 0.80
C LEU A 51 5.55 6.48 -0.47
N ARG A 52 5.05 6.07 -1.63
CA ARG A 52 5.30 6.77 -2.91
C ARG A 52 3.99 7.25 -3.50
N GLU A 53 3.91 8.56 -3.75
CA GLU A 53 2.78 9.24 -4.36
C GLU A 53 3.13 9.64 -5.80
N THR A 54 2.20 9.47 -6.72
CA THR A 54 2.43 9.85 -8.13
C THR A 54 1.10 10.29 -8.77
N PRO A 55 1.08 11.42 -9.49
CA PRO A 55 -0.07 11.81 -10.29
C PRO A 55 -0.17 10.96 -11.57
N ASN A 56 -1.38 10.56 -11.93
CA ASN A 56 -1.71 9.87 -13.18
C ASN A 56 -1.99 10.87 -14.31
N GLN A 57 -1.91 10.40 -15.56
CA GLN A 57 -2.17 11.24 -16.74
C GLN A 57 -3.61 11.78 -16.81
N ASP A 58 -4.56 11.07 -16.19
CA ASP A 58 -5.98 11.44 -16.15
C ASP A 58 -6.33 12.41 -15.00
N GLY A 59 -5.34 12.85 -14.23
CA GLY A 59 -5.52 13.75 -13.08
C GLY A 59 -5.93 13.05 -11.78
N SER A 60 -6.05 11.72 -11.77
CA SER A 60 -6.15 10.92 -10.55
C SER A 60 -4.77 10.70 -9.91
N PHE A 61 -4.73 10.14 -8.71
CA PHE A 61 -3.51 9.86 -7.98
C PHE A 61 -3.31 8.35 -7.77
N GLN A 62 -2.06 7.97 -7.54
CA GLN A 62 -1.68 6.64 -7.07
C GLN A 62 -0.76 6.73 -5.86
N LYS A 63 -0.87 5.74 -4.98
CA LYS A 63 -0.07 5.59 -3.77
C LYS A 63 0.35 4.14 -3.60
N LYS A 64 1.63 3.93 -3.34
CA LYS A 64 2.22 2.62 -2.99
C LYS A 64 2.65 2.64 -1.53
N SER A 65 2.39 1.54 -0.83
CA SER A 65 2.91 1.26 0.52
C SER A 65 3.52 -0.14 0.54
N ILE A 66 4.69 -0.27 1.15
CA ILE A 66 5.40 -1.55 1.32
C ILE A 66 5.46 -1.81 2.83
N LEU A 67 5.07 -3.01 3.24
CA LEU A 67 5.22 -3.50 4.60
C LEU A 67 6.24 -4.64 4.60
N SER A 68 7.28 -4.50 5.42
CA SER A 68 8.30 -5.54 5.62
C SER A 68 8.12 -6.16 7.00
N PRO A 69 7.22 -7.18 7.14
CA PRO A 69 6.95 -7.80 8.43
C PRO A 69 8.22 -8.40 9.02
N SER A 70 8.44 -8.09 10.30
CA SER A 70 9.48 -8.70 11.14
C SER A 70 9.20 -10.17 11.49
#